data_AF-A0AAJ4Y9K4-F1
#
_entry.id   AF-A0AAJ4Y9K4-F1
#
_cell.length_a   1.000
_cell.length_b   1.000
_cell.length_c   1.000
_cell.angle_alpha   90.00
_cell.angle_beta   90.00
_cell.angle_gamma   90.00
#
_symmetry.space_group_name_H-M   'P 1'
#
loop_
_entity.id
_entity.type
_entity.pdbx_description
1 polymer ?
#
loop_
_entity_poly.entity_id
_entity_poly.type
_entity_poly.pdbx_seq_one_letter_code
_entity_poly.pdbx_strand_id
1 'polypeptide(L)' 'MAAPALYGVAARSVATGDLITCDSAFDLEDLPALLEDHRIRYADRDDVLIDLDTTPLAAN' A
#
# COMPACT_ATOMS: atom_id res chain seq x y z
N MET A 1 -8.57 -15.03 -16.06
CA MET A 1 -8.93 -14.52 -14.73
C MET A 1 -7.64 -14.23 -13.99
N ALA A 2 -7.48 -13.03 -13.43
CA ALA A 2 -6.38 -12.78 -12.49
C ALA A 2 -6.57 -13.67 -11.25
N ALA A 3 -5.47 -14.20 -10.72
CA ALA A 3 -5.51 -14.92 -9.45
C ALA A 3 -5.89 -13.94 -8.33
N PRO A 4 -6.67 -14.38 -7.31
CA PRO A 4 -6.98 -13.52 -6.18
C PRO A 4 -5.69 -13.09 -5.47
N ALA A 5 -5.61 -11.82 -5.12
CA ALA A 5 -4.45 -11.23 -4.47
C ALA A 5 -4.90 -10.17 -3.46
N LEU A 6 -4.03 -9.89 -2.50
CA LEU A 6 -4.14 -8.75 -1.60
C LEU A 6 -3.21 -7.65 -2.12
N TYR A 7 -3.75 -6.47 -2.40
CA TYR A 7 -3.02 -5.30 -2.85
C TYR A 7 -2.84 -4.35 -1.67
N GLY A 8 -1.60 -4.01 -1.32
CA GLY A 8 -1.26 -3.18 -0.16
C GLY A 8 -0.66 -1.84 -0.58
N VAL A 9 -0.95 -0.81 0.21
CA VAL A 9 -0.25 0.48 0.21
C VAL A 9 0.33 0.70 1.59
N ALA A 10 1.64 0.88 1.67
CA ALA A 10 2.35 1.10 2.93
C ALA A 10 3.09 2.43 2.93
N ALA A 11 3.04 3.15 4.05
CA ALA A 11 3.93 4.28 4.32
C ALA A 11 5.06 3.83 5.24
N ARG A 12 6.30 4.14 4.89
CA ARG A 12 7.50 3.78 5.66
C ARG A 12 8.40 4.97 5.92
N SER A 13 9.07 4.96 7.06
CA SER A 13 10.13 5.91 7.38
C SER A 13 11.33 5.70 6.46
N VAL A 14 11.80 6.78 5.82
CA VAL A 14 13.05 6.75 5.02
C VAL A 14 14.26 6.46 5.90
N ALA A 15 14.30 6.99 7.12
CA ALA A 15 15.46 6.91 7.99
C ALA A 15 15.67 5.51 8.59
N THR A 16 14.58 4.81 8.90
CA THR A 16 14.62 3.55 9.65
C THR A 16 14.04 2.36 8.88
N GLY A 17 13.24 2.60 7.85
CA GLY A 17 12.47 1.57 7.15
C GLY A 17 11.22 1.10 7.92
N ASP A 18 10.94 1.70 9.09
CA ASP A 18 9.81 1.31 9.93
C ASP A 18 8.47 1.57 9.22
N LEU A 19 7.55 0.62 9.39
CA LEU A 19 6.18 0.75 8.90
C LEU A 19 5.43 1.80 9.74
N ILE A 20 4.84 2.78 9.07
CA ILE A 20 4.03 3.84 9.69
C ILE A 20 2.56 3.45 9.60
N THR A 21 2.06 3.22 8.39
CA THR A 21 0.71 2.72 8.10
C THR A 21 0.74 1.71 6.98
N CYS A 22 -0.25 0.83 6.95
CA CYS A 22 -0.50 -0.10 5.87
C CYS A 22 -2.01 -0.29 5.73
N ASP A 23 -2.52 -0.11 4.53
CA ASP A 23 -3.90 -0.44 4.16
C ASP A 23 -3.88 -1.40 2.96
N SER A 24 -4.94 -2.18 2.79
CA SER A 24 -5.00 -3.19 1.73
C SER A 24 -6.40 -3.43 1.20
N ALA A 25 -6.49 -3.82 -0.07
CA ALA A 25 -7.73 -4.21 -0.74
C ALA A 25 -7.60 -5.59 -1.40
N PHE A 26 -8.72 -6.32 -1.48
CA PHE A 26 -8.82 -7.56 -2.26
C PHE A 26 -9.12 -7.31 -3.74
N ASP A 27 -9.81 -6.21 -4.04
CA ASP A 27 -10.14 -5.79 -5.39
C ASP A 27 -9.12 -4.77 -5.90
N LEU A 28 -8.58 -5.02 -7.11
CA LEU A 28 -7.56 -4.15 -7.71
C LEU A 28 -8.09 -2.74 -8.00
N GLU A 29 -9.39 -2.60 -8.21
CA GLU A 29 -10.05 -1.32 -8.50
C GLU A 29 -10.08 -0.35 -7.31
N ASP A 30 -9.91 -0.87 -6.09
CA ASP A 30 -9.84 -0.05 -4.87
C ASP A 30 -8.44 0.49 -4.59
N LEU A 31 -7.40 -0.11 -5.20
CA LEU A 31 -6.00 0.28 -4.98
C LEU A 31 -5.71 1.76 -5.31
N PRO A 32 -6.24 2.35 -6.40
CA PRO A 32 -6.04 3.77 -6.68
C PRO A 32 -6.55 4.71 -5.58
N ALA A 33 -7.68 4.37 -4.94
CA ALA A 33 -8.23 5.17 -3.84
C ALA A 33 -7.33 5.10 -2.59
N LEU A 34 -6.87 3.90 -2.23
CA LEU A 34 -5.93 3.70 -1.12
C LEU A 34 -4.61 4.45 -1.34
N LEU A 35 -4.10 4.43 -2.58
CA LEU A 35 -2.87 5.13 -2.95
C LEU A 35 -3.05 6.64 -2.86
N GLU A 36 -4.16 7.19 -3.37
CA GLU A 36 -4.42 8.62 -3.32
C GLU A 36 -4.57 9.12 -1.87
N ASP A 37 -5.25 8.37 -1.02
CA ASP A 37 -5.36 8.67 0.41
C ASP A 37 -3.98 8.74 1.09
N HIS A 38 -3.08 7.80 0.78
CA HIS A 38 -1.70 7.83 1.28
C HIS A 38 -0.91 9.03 0.73
N ARG A 39 -1.03 9.31 -0.57
CA ARG A 39 -0.35 10.45 -1.20
C ARG A 39 -0.77 11.77 -0.58
N ILE A 40 -2.06 11.98 -0.31
CA ILE A 40 -2.57 13.18 0.34
C ILE A 40 -2.11 13.23 1.80
N ARG A 41 -2.22 12.12 2.53
CA ARG A 41 -1.85 12.04 3.96
C ARG A 41 -0.37 12.36 4.22
N TYR A 42 0.51 11.97 3.30
CA TYR A 42 1.96 12.13 3.43
C TYR A 42 2.56 13.13 2.43
N ALA A 43 1.75 13.96 1.77
CA ALA A 43 2.20 14.87 0.71
C ALA A 43 3.35 15.81 1.13
N ASP A 44 3.32 16.27 2.39
CA ASP A 44 4.27 17.22 2.95
C ASP A 44 5.40 16.55 3.75
N ARG A 45 5.50 15.21 3.71
CA ARG A 45 6.53 14.45 4.43
C ARG A 45 7.59 13.91 3.49
N ASP A 46 8.77 14.52 3.52
CA ASP A 46 9.96 14.14 2.74
C ASP A 46 10.71 12.92 3.31
N ASP A 47 10.39 12.54 4.55
CA ASP A 47 10.95 11.41 5.27
C ASP A 47 10.03 10.16 5.24
N VAL A 48 9.05 10.13 4.33
CA VAL A 48 8.13 9.01 4.12
C VAL A 48 8.21 8.50 2.68
N LEU A 49 8.35 7.18 2.53
CA LEU A 49 8.18 6.46 1.26
C LEU A 49 6.82 5.78 1.23
N ILE A 50 6.19 5.77 0.05
CA ILE A 50 4.97 5.01 -0.21
C ILE A 50 5.34 3.80 -1.07
N ASP A 51 5.09 2.60 -0.55
CA ASP A 51 5.33 1.33 -1.21
C ASP A 51 4.01 0.69 -1.64
N LEU A 52 4.05 -0.04 -2.77
CA LEU A 52 2.95 -0.86 -3.27
C LEU A 52 3.35 -2.32 -3.23
N ASP A 53 2.57 -3.13 -2.53
CA ASP A 53 2.79 -4.57 -2.38
C ASP A 53 1.64 -5.35 -3.01
N THR A 54 1.92 -6.54 -3.56
CA THR A 54 0.90 -7.46 -4.03
C THR A 54 1.22 -8.86 -3.53
N THR A 55 0.33 -9.42 -2.73
CA THR A 55 0.47 -10.77 -2.15
C THR A 55 -0.55 -11.70 -2.80
N PRO A 56 -0.12 -12.70 -3.59
CA PRO A 56 -1.03 -13.72 -4.12
C PRO A 56 -1.71 -14.47 -2.97
N LEU A 57 -3.03 -14.65 -3.04
CA LEU A 57 -3.76 -15.48 -2.09
C LEU A 57 -3.66 -16.93 -2.55
N ALA A 58 -2.97 -17.77 -1.77
CA ALA A 58 -2.93 -19.20 -2.05
C ALA A 58 -4.36 -19.76 -2.03
N ALA A 59 -4.69 -20.59 -3.03
CA ALA A 59 -5.88 -21.43 -2.94
C ALA A 59 -5.64 -22.44 -1.82
N ASN A 60 -6.38 -22.31 -0.72
CA ASN A 60 -6.42 -23.31 0.34
C ASN A 60 -6.95 -24.65 -0.18
#